data_AF-A0A8T4HF24-F1
#
_entry.id   AF-A0A8T4HF24-F1
#
_cell.length_a   1.000
_cell.length_b   1.000
_cell.length_c   1.000
_cell.angle_alpha   90.00
_cell.angle_beta   90.00
_cell.angle_gamma   90.00
#
_symmetry.space_group_name_H-M   'P 1'
#
loop_
_entity.id
_entity.type
_entity.pdbx_description
1 polymer ?
#
loop_
_entity_poly.entity_id
_entity_poly.type
_entity_poly.pdbx_seq_one_letter_code
_entity_poly.pdbx_strand_id
1 'polypeptide(L)'
;MTSTRARPTTLEPEETEAMTYLHTRAAVEEYLRVREDLFSAMRRDRRRGVAASEIARTAAGTYSTPVILEYLSCVELRDDTRAALRTAGLDRWVGVRSTGAGRGPRKVLLALTRDPADLEESDRRALPERLTRALKDAGIALQLADRTALADALYGGEEVRLCRARGGCVRRTALSSRP
;
A
#
# COMPACT_ATOMS: atom_id res chain seq x y z
N MET A 1 -42.52 17.47 -59.39
CA MET A 1 -41.48 16.51 -58.95
C MET A 1 -40.57 17.22 -57.97
N THR A 2 -40.83 17.02 -56.67
CA THR A 2 -40.11 17.62 -55.54
C THR A 2 -38.94 16.72 -55.14
N SER A 3 -37.71 17.20 -55.30
CA SER A 3 -36.50 16.49 -54.85
C SER A 3 -35.96 17.17 -53.59
N THR A 4 -36.28 16.56 -52.45
CA THR A 4 -35.75 16.85 -51.12
C THR A 4 -34.32 16.32 -51.06
N ARG A 5 -33.31 17.20 -50.98
CA ARG A 5 -31.94 16.81 -50.61
C ARG A 5 -31.67 17.21 -49.16
N ALA A 6 -31.39 16.18 -48.37
CA ALA A 6 -31.03 16.23 -46.96
C ALA A 6 -29.74 17.03 -46.74
N ARG A 7 -29.70 17.79 -45.63
CA ARG A 7 -28.47 18.38 -45.09
C ARG A 7 -27.63 17.27 -44.44
N PRO A 8 -26.31 17.22 -44.69
CA PRO A 8 -25.42 16.36 -43.91
C PRO A 8 -25.26 16.94 -42.51
N THR A 9 -25.51 16.10 -41.50
CA THR A 9 -25.22 16.37 -40.10
C THR A 9 -23.70 16.46 -39.93
N THR A 10 -23.18 17.67 -39.72
CA THR A 10 -21.81 17.88 -39.26
C THR A 10 -21.70 17.23 -37.88
N LEU A 11 -20.90 16.17 -37.77
CA LEU A 11 -20.52 15.61 -36.48
C LEU A 11 -19.57 16.60 -35.81
N GLU A 12 -19.96 17.08 -34.64
CA GLU A 12 -19.22 18.03 -33.81
C GLU A 12 -17.81 17.48 -33.50
N PRO A 13 -16.74 18.26 -33.74
CA PRO A 13 -15.36 17.80 -33.59
C PRO A 13 -14.91 17.57 -32.13
N GLU A 14 -15.69 18.00 -31.13
CA GLU A 14 -15.29 18.02 -29.72
C GLU A 14 -15.16 16.63 -29.08
N GLU A 15 -15.87 15.61 -29.56
CA GLU A 15 -15.82 14.27 -28.96
C GLU A 15 -14.55 13.48 -29.33
N THR A 16 -13.97 13.76 -30.50
CA THR A 16 -12.72 13.12 -30.97
C THR A 16 -11.48 13.62 -30.22
N GLU A 17 -11.53 14.86 -29.73
CA GLU A 17 -10.41 15.52 -29.08
C GLU A 17 -10.19 14.98 -27.65
N ALA A 18 -11.28 14.70 -26.93
CA ALA A 18 -11.24 14.11 -25.59
C ALA A 18 -10.66 12.69 -25.58
N MET A 19 -10.92 11.88 -26.63
CA MET A 19 -10.37 10.52 -26.73
C MET A 19 -8.90 10.47 -27.16
N THR A 20 -8.42 11.48 -27.90
CA THR A 20 -7.03 11.48 -28.40
C THR A 20 -6.02 11.92 -27.34
N TYR A 21 -6.47 12.69 -26.33
CA TYR A 21 -5.60 13.25 -25.31
C TYR A 21 -4.87 12.21 -24.44
N LEU A 22 -5.42 11.00 -24.25
CA LEU A 22 -4.79 9.94 -23.43
C LEU A 22 -3.73 9.11 -24.16
N HIS A 23 -3.44 9.38 -25.43
CA HIS A 23 -2.50 8.58 -26.24
C HIS A 23 -1.11 9.20 -26.37
N THR A 24 -0.88 10.38 -25.81
CA THR A 24 0.45 11.01 -25.84
C THR A 24 1.24 10.67 -24.57
N ARG A 25 2.55 10.46 -24.71
CA ARG A 25 3.46 10.26 -23.58
C ARG A 25 3.34 11.37 -22.53
N ALA A 26 3.19 12.62 -22.99
CA ALA A 26 3.01 13.78 -22.14
C ALA A 26 1.75 13.70 -21.28
N ALA A 27 0.62 13.27 -21.85
CA ALA A 27 -0.62 13.08 -21.09
C ALA A 27 -0.53 11.94 -20.08
N VAL A 28 0.18 10.86 -20.41
CA VAL A 28 0.45 9.78 -19.45
C VAL A 28 1.32 10.27 -18.29
N GLU A 29 2.40 11.01 -18.58
CA GLU A 29 3.28 11.59 -17.55
C GLU A 29 2.52 12.56 -16.65
N GLU A 30 1.67 13.42 -17.24
CA GLU A 30 0.82 14.35 -16.50
C GLU A 30 -0.19 13.62 -15.61
N TYR A 31 -0.86 12.61 -16.14
CA TYR A 31 -1.77 11.76 -15.37
C TYR A 31 -1.06 11.10 -14.19
N LEU A 32 0.14 10.54 -14.40
CA LEU A 32 0.93 9.90 -13.35
C LEU A 32 1.36 10.91 -12.27
N ARG A 33 1.72 12.13 -12.68
CA ARG A 33 2.07 13.24 -11.77
C ARG A 33 0.89 13.65 -10.90
N VAL A 34 -0.25 14.00 -11.51
CA VAL A 34 -1.48 14.38 -10.79
C VAL A 34 -1.92 13.27 -9.83
N ARG A 35 -1.81 12.02 -10.27
CA ARG A 35 -2.13 10.86 -9.43
C ARG A 35 -1.22 10.77 -8.20
N GLU A 36 0.08 10.98 -8.36
CA GLU A 36 1.02 10.96 -7.23
C GLU A 36 0.77 12.14 -6.27
N ASP A 37 0.48 13.33 -6.79
CA ASP A 37 0.13 14.50 -5.99
C ASP A 37 -1.10 14.26 -5.13
N LEU A 38 -2.16 13.67 -5.71
CA LEU A 38 -3.36 13.29 -4.98
C LEU A 38 -3.05 12.28 -3.87
N PHE A 39 -2.34 11.19 -4.19
CA PHE A 39 -1.98 10.18 -3.18
C PHE A 39 -1.05 10.74 -2.09
N SER A 40 -0.18 11.69 -2.43
CA SER A 40 0.68 12.41 -1.50
C SER A 40 -0.13 13.29 -0.54
N ALA A 41 -1.13 14.01 -1.06
CA ALA A 41 -2.06 14.80 -0.25
C ALA A 41 -2.83 13.92 0.73
N MET A 42 -3.43 12.81 0.26
CA MET A 42 -4.13 11.86 1.14
C MET A 42 -3.22 11.32 2.26
N ARG A 43 -1.97 10.97 1.96
CA ARG A 43 -0.99 10.52 2.98
C ARG A 43 -0.63 11.63 3.97
N ARG A 44 -0.59 12.89 3.51
CA ARG A 44 -0.32 14.05 4.38
C ARG A 44 -1.48 14.27 5.35
N ASP A 45 -2.71 14.25 4.87
CA ASP A 45 -3.90 14.44 5.69
C ASP A 45 -4.05 13.30 6.70
N ARG A 46 -3.78 12.06 6.28
CA ARG A 46 -3.81 10.93 7.20
C ARG A 46 -2.78 11.07 8.32
N ARG A 47 -1.55 11.53 8.01
CA ARG A 47 -0.51 11.82 9.01
C ARG A 47 -0.88 12.97 9.95
N ARG A 48 -1.74 13.90 9.53
CA ARG A 48 -2.30 14.97 10.36
C ARG A 48 -3.48 14.51 11.22
N GLY A 49 -3.87 13.24 11.14
CA GLY A 49 -4.94 12.66 11.94
C GLY A 49 -6.33 12.70 11.30
N VAL A 50 -6.45 13.14 10.04
CA VAL A 50 -7.74 13.10 9.33
C VAL A 50 -8.18 11.65 9.14
N ALA A 51 -9.47 11.38 9.36
CA ALA A 51 -10.03 10.04 9.24
C ALA A 51 -9.99 9.54 7.79
N ALA A 52 -9.65 8.27 7.57
CA ALA A 52 -9.59 7.69 6.21
C ALA A 52 -10.92 7.80 5.45
N SER A 53 -12.05 7.68 6.17
CA SER A 53 -13.40 7.85 5.59
C SER A 53 -13.66 9.29 5.14
N GLU A 54 -13.11 10.28 5.83
CA GLU A 54 -13.23 11.69 5.46
C GLU A 54 -12.38 12.00 4.23
N ILE A 55 -11.12 11.55 4.22
CA ILE A 55 -10.24 11.63 3.05
C ILE A 55 -10.89 10.98 1.83
N ALA A 56 -11.46 9.77 1.99
CA ALA A 56 -12.10 9.04 0.91
C ALA A 56 -13.40 9.69 0.41
N ARG A 57 -14.08 10.47 1.26
CA ARG A 57 -15.25 11.28 0.87
C ARG A 57 -14.81 12.50 0.07
N THR A 58 -13.75 13.19 0.50
CA THR A 58 -13.23 14.39 -0.19
C THR A 58 -12.62 14.05 -1.55
N ALA A 59 -11.98 12.89 -1.68
CA ALA A 59 -11.38 12.41 -2.94
C ALA A 59 -12.36 11.57 -3.79
N ALA A 60 -13.63 11.46 -3.38
CA ALA A 60 -14.64 10.76 -4.15
C ALA A 60 -14.86 11.46 -5.50
N GLY A 61 -14.94 10.68 -6.58
CA GLY A 61 -15.06 11.18 -7.95
C GLY A 61 -13.80 10.95 -8.80
N THR A 62 -12.61 10.97 -8.19
CA THR A 62 -11.36 10.56 -8.89
C THR A 62 -11.09 9.07 -8.75
N TYR A 63 -11.38 8.50 -7.58
CA TYR A 63 -11.33 7.07 -7.31
C TYR A 63 -12.55 6.65 -6.48
N SER A 64 -12.89 5.36 -6.50
CA SER A 64 -13.94 4.84 -5.63
C SER A 64 -13.48 4.83 -4.17
N THR A 65 -14.41 5.11 -3.25
CA THR A 65 -14.15 5.12 -1.81
C THR A 65 -13.46 3.82 -1.31
N PRO A 66 -13.87 2.60 -1.73
CA PRO A 66 -13.19 1.38 -1.30
C PRO A 66 -11.72 1.32 -1.71
N VAL A 67 -11.38 1.81 -2.91
CA VAL A 67 -10.00 1.83 -3.42
C VAL A 67 -9.14 2.79 -2.59
N ILE A 68 -9.68 3.95 -2.21
CA ILE A 68 -8.96 4.93 -1.37
C ILE A 68 -8.72 4.36 0.03
N LEU A 69 -9.75 3.75 0.64
CA LEU A 69 -9.64 3.13 1.96
C LEU A 69 -8.64 1.99 1.97
N GLU A 70 -8.67 1.11 0.96
CA GLU A 70 -7.71 0.02 0.80
C GLU A 70 -6.27 0.55 0.65
N TYR A 71 -6.08 1.59 -0.16
CA TYR A 71 -4.79 2.25 -0.32
C TYR A 71 -4.26 2.79 1.01
N LEU A 72 -5.07 3.57 1.74
CA LEU A 72 -4.67 4.16 3.01
C LEU A 72 -4.35 3.09 4.05
N SER A 73 -5.19 2.05 4.15
CA SER A 73 -4.95 0.91 5.05
C SER A 73 -3.63 0.19 4.73
N CYS A 74 -3.27 0.04 3.46
CA CYS A 74 -2.01 -0.58 3.06
C CYS A 74 -0.80 0.29 3.37
N VAL A 75 -0.91 1.61 3.15
CA VAL A 75 0.15 2.56 3.50
C VAL A 75 0.40 2.54 5.01
N GLU A 76 -0.66 2.60 5.82
CA GLU A 76 -0.55 2.53 7.28
C GLU A 76 0.09 1.23 7.75
N LEU A 77 -0.36 0.07 7.23
CA LEU A 77 0.25 -1.20 7.59
C LEU A 77 1.74 -1.24 7.22
N ARG A 78 2.11 -0.76 6.04
CA ARG A 78 3.49 -0.71 5.58
C ARG A 78 4.35 0.18 6.47
N ASP A 79 3.87 1.37 6.80
CA ASP A 79 4.62 2.36 7.56
C ASP A 79 4.77 1.92 9.03
N ASP A 80 3.73 1.32 9.63
CA ASP A 80 3.79 0.72 10.96
C ASP A 80 4.75 -0.48 11.01
N THR A 81 4.73 -1.33 9.98
CA THR A 81 5.68 -2.44 9.87
C THR A 81 7.12 -1.90 9.86
N ARG A 82 7.39 -0.88 9.03
CA ARG A 82 8.72 -0.26 8.96
C ARG A 82 9.12 0.36 10.30
N ALA A 83 8.19 1.00 11.00
CA ALA A 83 8.46 1.56 12.33
C ALA A 83 8.81 0.44 13.32
N ALA A 84 8.03 -0.63 13.38
CA ALA A 84 8.27 -1.77 14.28
C ALA A 84 9.64 -2.44 14.01
N LEU A 85 9.98 -2.65 12.73
CA LEU A 85 11.27 -3.23 12.35
C LEU A 85 12.44 -2.32 12.71
N ARG A 86 12.31 -1.00 12.51
CA ARG A 86 13.34 -0.03 12.95
C ARG A 86 13.52 -0.04 14.47
N THR A 87 12.43 -0.02 15.23
CA THR A 87 12.49 -0.09 16.70
C THR A 87 13.16 -1.37 17.19
N ALA A 88 12.99 -2.48 16.48
CA ALA A 88 13.65 -3.76 16.78
C ALA A 88 15.08 -3.90 16.18
N GLY A 89 15.56 -2.89 15.45
CA GLY A 89 16.86 -2.90 14.76
C GLY A 89 16.96 -3.94 13.63
N LEU A 90 15.83 -4.30 13.01
CA LEU A 90 15.70 -5.34 11.99
C LEU A 90 15.68 -4.80 10.54
N ASP A 91 15.48 -3.49 10.37
CA ASP A 91 15.35 -2.82 9.07
C ASP A 91 16.58 -2.93 8.16
N ARG A 92 17.75 -3.25 8.72
CA ARG A 92 18.98 -3.54 7.97
C ARG A 92 18.99 -4.91 7.26
N TRP A 93 18.13 -5.82 7.69
CA TRP A 93 18.07 -7.21 7.19
C TRP A 93 16.80 -7.50 6.40
N VAL A 94 15.72 -6.76 6.66
CA VAL A 94 14.42 -6.97 6.03
C VAL A 94 13.84 -5.69 5.45
N GLY A 95 13.22 -5.85 4.28
CA GLY A 95 12.56 -4.81 3.52
C GLY A 95 11.06 -5.01 3.55
N VAL A 96 10.34 -3.90 3.48
CA VAL A 96 8.87 -3.90 3.41
C VAL A 96 8.42 -3.08 2.22
N ARG A 97 7.60 -3.69 1.37
CA ARG A 97 7.00 -3.06 0.20
C ARG A 97 5.50 -3.29 0.14
N SER A 98 4.81 -2.50 -0.66
CA SER A 98 3.40 -2.66 -0.97
C SER A 98 3.23 -2.93 -2.46
N THR A 99 2.30 -3.80 -2.84
CA THR A 99 1.95 -4.00 -4.25
C THR A 99 1.24 -2.75 -4.81
N GLY A 100 1.45 -2.48 -6.10
CA GLY A 100 0.80 -1.38 -6.81
C GLY A 100 -0.69 -1.62 -7.08
N ALA A 101 -1.33 -0.66 -7.76
CA ALA A 101 -2.72 -0.72 -8.19
C ALA A 101 -2.92 -1.67 -9.40
N GLY A 102 -2.55 -2.94 -9.25
CA GLY A 102 -2.80 -3.98 -10.26
C GLY A 102 -4.21 -4.56 -10.18
N ARG A 103 -4.47 -5.65 -10.93
CA ARG A 103 -5.76 -6.36 -10.97
C ARG A 103 -6.20 -7.06 -9.66
N GLY A 104 -5.49 -6.85 -8.56
CA GLY A 104 -5.76 -7.54 -7.30
C GLY A 104 -5.61 -6.62 -6.09
N PRO A 105 -6.08 -7.08 -4.92
CA PRO A 105 -6.01 -6.29 -3.70
C PRO A 105 -4.56 -5.93 -3.38
N ARG A 106 -4.37 -4.72 -2.85
CA ARG A 106 -3.06 -4.26 -2.39
C ARG A 106 -2.61 -5.12 -1.21
N LYS A 107 -1.35 -5.53 -1.25
CA LYS A 107 -0.72 -6.37 -0.24
C LYS A 107 0.51 -5.65 0.29
N VAL A 108 0.79 -5.80 1.58
CA VAL A 108 2.07 -5.43 2.16
C VAL A 108 2.89 -6.70 2.30
N LEU A 109 4.12 -6.66 1.82
CA LEU A 109 5.02 -7.79 1.69
C LEU A 109 6.32 -7.48 2.42
N LEU A 110 6.87 -8.50 3.06
CA LEU A 110 8.13 -8.49 3.77
C LEU A 110 9.09 -9.49 3.12
N ALA A 111 10.33 -9.11 2.94
CA ALA A 111 11.37 -9.96 2.36
C ALA A 111 12.73 -9.64 2.99
N LEU A 112 13.68 -10.57 2.88
CA LEU A 112 15.08 -10.27 3.18
C LEU A 112 15.65 -9.28 2.15
N THR A 113 16.50 -8.38 2.62
CA THR A 113 17.25 -7.43 1.77
C THR A 113 18.71 -7.83 1.58
N ARG A 114 19.15 -8.89 2.26
CA ARG A 114 20.49 -9.46 2.19
C ARG A 114 20.42 -10.95 1.92
N ASP A 115 21.48 -11.49 1.33
CA ASP A 115 21.61 -12.93 1.19
C ASP A 115 21.67 -13.57 2.60
N PRO A 116 20.89 -14.63 2.87
CA PRO A 116 20.99 -15.37 4.13
C PRO A 116 22.39 -15.89 4.45
N ALA A 117 23.24 -16.13 3.44
CA ALA A 117 24.62 -16.56 3.60
C ALA A 117 25.54 -15.46 4.18
N ASP A 118 25.16 -14.18 4.04
CA ASP A 118 25.89 -13.04 4.57
C ASP A 118 25.55 -12.74 6.05
N LEU A 119 24.63 -13.50 6.64
CA LEU A 119 24.22 -13.36 8.03
C LEU A 119 25.10 -14.23 8.94
N GLU A 120 25.57 -13.64 10.04
CA GLU A 120 26.18 -14.40 11.13
C GLU A 120 25.23 -15.51 11.61
N GLU A 121 25.79 -16.67 11.95
CA GLU A 121 24.99 -17.87 12.29
C GLU A 121 24.01 -17.61 13.44
N SER A 122 24.43 -16.84 14.44
CA SER A 122 23.59 -16.45 15.56
C SER A 122 22.41 -15.55 15.14
N ASP A 123 22.65 -14.59 14.25
CA ASP A 123 21.62 -13.70 13.72
C ASP A 123 20.65 -14.47 12.84
N ARG A 124 21.17 -15.36 11.98
CA ARG A 124 20.37 -16.24 11.14
C ARG A 124 19.40 -17.08 11.98
N ARG A 125 19.87 -17.71 13.07
CA ARG A 125 18.97 -18.50 13.94
C ARG A 125 17.92 -17.65 14.68
N ALA A 126 18.29 -16.46 15.13
CA ALA A 126 17.42 -15.62 15.96
C ALA A 126 16.44 -14.76 15.14
N LEU A 127 16.73 -14.49 13.87
CA LEU A 127 15.98 -13.54 13.05
C LEU A 127 14.48 -13.86 12.92
N PRO A 128 14.05 -15.10 12.62
CA PRO A 128 12.62 -15.41 12.46
C PRO A 128 11.82 -15.14 13.74
N GLU A 129 12.37 -15.47 14.90
CA GLU A 129 11.73 -15.24 16.19
C GLU A 129 11.66 -13.74 16.53
N ARG A 130 12.77 -13.01 16.34
CA ARG A 130 12.83 -11.55 16.57
C ARG A 130 11.84 -10.82 15.67
N LEU A 131 11.74 -11.22 14.41
CA LEU A 131 10.81 -10.64 13.45
C LEU A 131 9.36 -10.90 13.83
N THR A 132 9.04 -12.15 14.16
CA THR A 132 7.70 -12.53 14.62
C THR A 132 7.30 -11.75 15.87
N ARG A 133 8.19 -11.61 16.84
CA ARG A 133 7.96 -10.84 18.07
C ARG A 133 7.72 -9.36 17.77
N ALA A 134 8.62 -8.71 17.03
CA ALA A 134 8.51 -7.28 16.70
C ALA A 134 7.20 -6.95 15.97
N LEU A 135 6.78 -7.80 15.03
CA LEU A 135 5.51 -7.61 14.31
C LEU A 135 4.30 -7.88 15.20
N LYS A 136 4.34 -8.92 16.02
CA LYS A 136 3.26 -9.25 16.97
C LYS A 136 3.04 -8.12 17.97
N ASP A 137 4.12 -7.53 18.49
CA ASP A 137 4.05 -6.40 19.44
C ASP A 137 3.42 -5.16 18.78
N ALA A 138 3.52 -5.02 17.46
CA ALA A 138 2.86 -3.99 16.67
C ALA A 138 1.44 -4.37 16.18
N GLY A 139 0.91 -5.53 16.60
CA GLY A 139 -0.39 -6.02 16.15
C GLY A 139 -0.43 -6.41 14.67
N ILE A 140 0.73 -6.81 14.11
CA ILE A 140 0.90 -7.23 12.72
C ILE A 140 1.16 -8.73 12.69
N ALA A 141 0.44 -9.44 11.82
CA ALA A 141 0.57 -10.87 11.63
C ALA A 141 1.22 -11.19 10.28
N LEU A 142 2.03 -12.24 10.28
CA LEU A 142 2.61 -12.85 9.08
C LEU A 142 1.60 -13.83 8.48
N GLN A 143 1.38 -13.76 7.18
CA GLN A 143 0.62 -14.71 6.40
C GLN A 143 1.59 -15.54 5.55
N LEU A 144 1.91 -16.72 6.06
CA LEU A 144 2.73 -17.73 5.38
C LEU A 144 1.84 -18.63 4.52
N ALA A 145 2.35 -19.09 3.38
CA ALA A 145 1.70 -20.15 2.62
C ALA A 145 1.85 -21.49 3.37
N ASP A 146 0.83 -22.35 3.27
CA ASP A 146 0.78 -23.76 3.66
C ASP A 146 1.87 -24.31 4.61
N ARG A 147 1.74 -24.04 5.92
CA ARG A 147 2.61 -24.57 7.00
C ARG A 147 4.12 -24.31 6.83
N THR A 148 4.55 -23.53 5.84
CA THR A 148 5.94 -23.16 5.64
C THR A 148 6.45 -22.40 6.86
N ALA A 149 7.62 -22.79 7.38
CA ALA A 149 8.24 -22.04 8.46
C ALA A 149 8.69 -20.68 7.93
N LEU A 150 8.63 -19.64 8.76
CA LEU A 150 9.07 -18.29 8.38
C LEU A 150 10.52 -18.28 7.88
N ALA A 151 11.38 -19.09 8.50
CA ALA A 151 12.78 -19.24 8.10
C ALA A 151 12.89 -19.74 6.65
N ASP A 152 12.16 -20.80 6.30
CA ASP A 152 12.21 -21.40 4.97
C ASP A 152 11.72 -20.41 3.90
N ALA A 153 10.62 -19.72 4.17
CA ALA A 153 10.10 -18.69 3.26
C ALA A 153 11.14 -17.56 3.04
N LEU A 154 11.66 -16.98 4.13
CA LEU A 154 12.60 -15.86 4.02
C LEU A 154 13.92 -16.27 3.37
N TYR A 155 14.49 -17.40 3.77
CA TYR A 155 15.79 -17.87 3.26
C TYR A 155 15.69 -18.47 1.86
N GLY A 156 14.51 -18.91 1.44
CA GLY A 156 14.20 -19.25 0.04
C GLY A 156 14.01 -18.04 -0.87
N GLY A 157 14.07 -16.81 -0.32
CA GLY A 157 13.84 -15.57 -1.06
C GLY A 157 12.36 -15.28 -1.32
N GLU A 158 11.45 -15.97 -0.64
CA GLU A 158 10.02 -15.73 -0.76
C GLU A 158 9.60 -14.48 0.00
N GLU A 159 8.56 -13.83 -0.51
CA GLU A 159 7.96 -12.67 0.14
C GLU A 159 6.79 -13.10 1.03
N VAL A 160 6.84 -12.66 2.29
CA VAL A 160 5.82 -12.98 3.27
C VAL A 160 4.78 -11.87 3.31
N ARG A 161 3.50 -12.24 3.16
CA ARG A 161 2.41 -11.26 3.22
C ARG A 161 2.15 -10.84 4.66
N LEU A 162 1.85 -9.57 4.85
CA LEU A 162 1.49 -9.00 6.15
C LEU A 162 0.01 -8.65 6.20
N CYS A 163 -0.58 -8.78 7.38
CA CYS A 163 -1.91 -8.27 7.69
C CYS A 163 -1.98 -7.75 9.12
N ARG A 164 -3.01 -6.94 9.43
CA ARG A 164 -3.32 -6.63 10.83
C ARG A 164 -3.80 -7.89 11.55
N ALA A 165 -3.30 -8.12 12.75
CA ALA A 165 -3.84 -9.15 13.61
C ALA A 165 -5.30 -8.78 13.95
N ARG A 166 -6.25 -9.64 13.57
CA ARG A 166 -7.66 -9.44 13.94
C ARG A 166 -7.78 -9.66 15.45
N GLY A 167 -7.83 -8.56 16.21
CA GLY A 167 -8.17 -8.57 17.63
C GLY A 167 -7.17 -9.26 18.56
N GLY A 168 -6.10 -8.55 18.92
CA GLY A 168 -5.35 -8.78 20.15
C GLY A 168 -5.43 -7.54 21.03
N CYS A 169 -6.31 -7.57 22.02
CA CYS A 169 -6.48 -6.64 23.14
C CYS A 169 -5.68 -5.32 23.09
N VAL A 170 -6.37 -4.21 22.79
CA VAL A 170 -5.87 -2.86 23.09
C VAL A 170 -5.70 -2.74 24.61
N ARG A 171 -4.53 -3.09 25.14
CA ARG A 171 -4.10 -2.53 26.42
C ARG A 171 -3.81 -1.07 26.15
N ARG A 172 -4.83 -0.22 26.36
CA ARG A 172 -4.62 1.18 26.69
C ARG A 172 -3.73 1.18 27.92
N THR A 173 -2.43 1.40 27.73
CA THR A 173 -1.59 1.93 28.79
C THR A 173 -2.17 3.30 29.11
N ALA A 174 -3.03 3.33 30.13
CA ALA A 174 -3.47 4.56 30.74
C ALA A 174 -2.20 5.29 31.17
N LEU A 175 -1.97 6.45 30.57
CA LEU A 175 -1.19 7.52 31.16
C LEU A 175 -1.76 7.75 32.56
N SER A 176 -1.09 7.19 33.57
CA SER A 176 -1.29 7.57 34.96
C SER A 176 -0.87 9.02 35.09
N SER A 177 -1.88 9.87 35.18
CA SER A 177 -1.81 11.16 35.85
C SER A 177 -1.04 11.04 37.18
N ARG A 178 0.01 11.86 37.30
CA ARG A 178 0.35 12.77 38.41
C ARG A 178 -0.28 12.56 39.80
N PRO A 179 0.48 12.90 40.85
CA PRO A 179 0.47 14.29 41.34
C PRO A 179 1.56 15.17 40.72
#